data_AF-A0A6L9ZCI4-F1
#
_entry.id   AF-A0A6L9ZCI4-F1
#
_cell.length_a   1.000
_cell.length_b   1.000
_cell.length_c   1.000
_cell.angle_alpha   90.00
_cell.angle_beta   90.00
_cell.angle_gamma   90.00
#
_symmetry.space_group_name_H-M   'P 1'
#
loop_
_entity.id
_entity.type
_entity.pdbx_description
1 polymer ?
#
loop_
_entity_poly.entity_id
_entity_poly.type
_entity_poly.pdbx_seq_one_letter_code
_entity_poly.pdbx_strand_id
1 'polypeptide(L)'
;YDQLATQIQGADSQSLLLIKAVNRPEGERFYRPKGAAQPTDLDEIIPSLRKSFARELSDRLLAWLPERTTDVVVTGGGGQFFWNDLQLILKEARIKAYLAQPSRKANALGQYIYGEVQKQSASR
;
A
#
# COMPACT_ATOMS: atom_id res chain seq x y z
N TYR A 1 8.29 -5.35 -5.59
CA TYR A 1 8.85 -6.53 -6.29
C TYR A 1 10.36 -6.46 -6.41
N ASP A 2 10.96 -5.32 -6.78
CA ASP A 2 12.43 -5.18 -6.82
C ASP A 2 13.11 -5.50 -5.48
N GLN A 3 12.62 -4.92 -4.38
CA GLN A 3 13.12 -5.22 -3.02
C GLN A 3 13.00 -6.69 -2.63
N LEU A 4 12.05 -7.44 -3.21
CA LEU A 4 11.91 -8.88 -2.98
C LEU A 4 12.90 -9.67 -3.82
N ALA A 5 13.04 -9.31 -5.10
CA ALA A 5 14.00 -9.95 -6.00
C ALA A 5 15.45 -9.79 -5.51
N THR A 6 15.81 -8.67 -4.89
CA THR A 6 17.14 -8.48 -4.30
C THR A 6 17.44 -9.41 -3.12
N GLN A 7 16.42 -9.98 -2.47
CA GLN A 7 16.59 -10.95 -1.37
C GLN A 7 16.65 -12.40 -1.85
N ILE A 8 16.41 -12.65 -3.14
CA ILE A 8 16.35 -14.00 -3.70
C ILE A 8 17.37 -14.10 -4.83
N GLN A 9 18.40 -14.91 -4.64
CA GLN A 9 19.46 -15.08 -5.63
C GLN A 9 18.89 -15.55 -6.98
N GLY A 10 19.19 -14.79 -8.05
CA GLY A 10 18.73 -15.10 -9.41
C GLY A 10 17.27 -14.78 -9.69
N ALA A 11 16.56 -14.12 -8.76
CA ALA A 11 15.21 -13.66 -8.99
C ALA A 11 15.18 -12.46 -9.95
N ASP A 12 14.18 -12.47 -10.82
CA ASP A 12 13.87 -11.35 -11.73
C ASP A 12 12.57 -10.69 -11.24
N SER A 13 12.63 -9.39 -10.95
CA SER A 13 11.49 -8.63 -10.44
C SER A 13 10.35 -8.48 -11.44
N GLN A 14 10.65 -8.65 -12.74
CA GLN A 14 9.68 -8.64 -13.83
C GLN A 14 9.14 -10.05 -14.14
N SER A 15 9.59 -11.07 -13.42
CA SER A 15 9.14 -12.44 -13.63
C SER A 15 7.66 -12.61 -13.29
N LEU A 16 6.86 -13.05 -14.27
CA LEU A 16 5.45 -13.41 -14.04
C LEU A 16 5.29 -14.51 -12.97
N LEU A 17 6.28 -15.42 -12.85
CA LEU A 17 6.26 -16.46 -11.81
C LEU A 17 6.44 -15.87 -10.42
N LEU A 18 7.33 -14.88 -10.26
CA LEU A 18 7.52 -14.17 -8.99
C LEU A 18 6.26 -13.39 -8.63
N ILE A 19 5.73 -12.61 -9.58
CA ILE A 19 4.51 -11.82 -9.38
C ILE A 19 3.35 -12.73 -8.98
N LYS A 20 3.17 -13.87 -9.67
CA LYS A 20 2.12 -14.83 -9.34
C LYS A 20 2.31 -15.44 -7.95
N ALA A 21 3.53 -15.81 -7.58
CA ALA A 21 3.82 -16.40 -6.27
C ALA A 21 3.55 -15.43 -5.11
N VAL A 22 3.91 -14.15 -5.26
CA VAL A 22 3.67 -13.10 -4.24
C VAL A 22 2.18 -12.88 -3.98
N ASN A 23 1.35 -12.98 -5.01
CA ASN A 23 -0.09 -12.73 -4.91
C ASN A 23 -0.90 -13.94 -4.41
N ARG A 24 -0.24 -15.06 -4.07
CA ARG A 24 -0.91 -16.20 -3.45
C ARG A 24 -1.25 -15.93 -1.97
N PRO A 25 -2.20 -16.70 -1.39
CA PRO A 25 -2.42 -16.71 0.05
C PRO A 25 -1.15 -17.05 0.83
N GLU A 26 -1.10 -16.60 2.08
CA GLU A 26 -0.06 -17.01 3.03
C GLU A 26 -0.11 -18.53 3.24
N GLY A 27 1.05 -19.18 3.33
CA GLY A 27 1.23 -20.63 3.31
C GLY A 27 1.38 -21.23 1.90
N GLU A 28 1.11 -20.47 0.83
CA GLU A 28 1.22 -20.94 -0.55
C GLU A 28 2.24 -20.16 -1.40
N ARG A 29 2.96 -19.22 -0.78
CA ARG A 29 3.84 -18.27 -1.47
C ARG A 29 5.24 -18.84 -1.68
N PHE A 30 5.37 -19.78 -2.62
CA PHE A 30 6.67 -20.36 -2.99
C PHE A 30 7.12 -19.88 -4.36
N TYR A 31 8.37 -19.43 -4.47
CA TYR A 31 8.97 -18.98 -5.73
C TYR A 31 10.29 -19.68 -6.00
N ARG A 32 10.45 -20.22 -7.22
CA ARG A 32 11.70 -20.85 -7.67
C ARG A 32 12.27 -20.06 -8.86
N PRO A 33 13.40 -19.35 -8.67
CA PRO A 33 14.14 -18.75 -9.77
C PRO A 33 14.61 -19.80 -10.79
N LYS A 34 14.85 -19.39 -12.04
CA LYS A 34 15.40 -20.30 -13.07
C LYS A 34 16.77 -20.81 -12.61
N GLY A 35 16.95 -22.14 -12.62
CA GLY A 35 18.21 -22.78 -12.22
C GLY A 35 18.38 -22.98 -10.71
N ALA A 36 17.49 -22.45 -9.86
CA ALA A 36 17.54 -22.72 -8.42
C ALA A 36 17.19 -24.18 -8.13
N ALA A 37 17.84 -24.80 -7.14
CA ALA A 37 17.56 -26.18 -6.75
C ALA A 37 16.25 -26.33 -5.95
N GLN A 38 15.95 -25.35 -5.09
CA GLN A 38 14.79 -25.35 -4.20
C GLN A 38 13.96 -24.06 -4.36
N PRO A 39 12.64 -24.10 -4.12
CA PRO A 39 11.82 -22.91 -4.02
C PRO A 39 12.15 -22.14 -2.72
N THR A 40 12.10 -20.81 -2.80
CA THR A 40 12.14 -19.91 -1.65
C THR A 40 10.73 -19.72 -1.10
N ASP A 41 10.59 -19.86 0.22
CA ASP A 41 9.38 -19.46 0.94
C ASP A 41 9.33 -17.94 1.05
N LEU A 42 8.34 -17.33 0.42
CA LEU A 42 8.18 -15.87 0.43
C LEU A 42 7.53 -15.37 1.72
N ASP A 43 6.88 -16.24 2.50
CA ASP A 43 6.26 -15.84 3.77
C ASP A 43 7.31 -15.52 4.84
N GLU A 44 8.54 -16.00 4.70
CA GLU A 44 9.67 -15.58 5.55
C GLU A 44 10.15 -14.15 5.23
N ILE A 45 9.89 -13.67 4.01
CA ILE A 45 10.48 -12.42 3.48
C ILE A 45 9.45 -11.29 3.42
N ILE A 46 8.26 -11.57 2.88
CA ILE A 46 7.22 -10.59 2.59
C ILE A 46 6.78 -9.81 3.84
N PRO A 47 6.53 -10.42 5.02
CA PRO A 47 6.12 -9.68 6.21
C PRO A 47 7.16 -8.65 6.64
N SER A 48 8.45 -9.00 6.62
CA SER A 48 9.55 -8.11 6.97
C SER A 48 9.68 -6.95 5.99
N LEU A 49 9.61 -7.25 4.68
CA LEU A 49 9.62 -6.23 3.62
C LEU A 49 8.43 -5.27 3.75
N ARG A 50 7.23 -5.81 3.97
CA ARG A 50 6.02 -5.00 4.15
C ARG A 50 6.15 -4.04 5.32
N LYS A 51 6.68 -4.51 6.45
CA LYS A 51 6.91 -3.69 7.65
C LYS A 51 7.95 -2.59 7.39
N SER A 52 9.05 -2.93 6.71
CA SER A 52 10.10 -1.98 6.36
C SER A 52 9.59 -0.89 5.41
N PHE A 53 8.84 -1.30 4.39
CA PHE A 53 8.21 -0.39 3.44
C PHE A 53 7.16 0.51 4.10
N ALA A 54 6.33 -0.05 4.99
CA ALA A 54 5.34 0.73 5.73
C ALA A 54 6.00 1.80 6.61
N ARG A 55 7.11 1.47 7.28
CA ARG A 55 7.89 2.45 8.06
C ARG A 55 8.47 3.55 7.18
N GLU A 56 9.15 3.19 6.09
CA GLU A 56 9.72 4.17 5.17
C GLU A 56 8.66 5.11 4.58
N LEU A 57 7.52 4.55 4.16
CA LEU A 57 6.40 5.33 3.63
C LEU A 57 5.85 6.28 4.70
N SER A 58 5.80 5.84 5.95
CA SER A 58 5.30 6.66 7.05
C SER A 58 6.26 7.76 7.43
N ASP A 59 7.57 7.51 7.47
CA ASP A 59 8.57 8.56 7.71
C ASP A 59 8.50 9.64 6.64
N ARG A 60 8.36 9.22 5.37
CA ARG A 60 8.14 10.14 4.24
C ARG A 60 6.82 10.90 4.36
N LEU A 61 5.75 10.23 4.79
CA LEU A 61 4.45 10.85 5.02
C LEU A 61 4.54 11.93 6.09
N LEU A 62 5.09 11.61 7.27
CA LEU A 62 5.23 12.56 8.36
C LEU A 62 6.11 13.76 7.99
N ALA A 63 7.22 13.53 7.27
CA ALA A 63 8.08 14.60 6.78
C ALA A 63 7.40 15.47 5.72
N TRP A 64 6.45 14.92 4.96
CA TRP A 64 5.69 15.64 3.94
C TRP A 64 4.51 16.42 4.53
N LEU A 65 3.94 15.98 5.65
CA LEU A 65 2.78 16.63 6.25
C LEU A 65 3.12 18.05 6.72
N PRO A 66 2.23 19.04 6.47
CA PRO A 66 2.38 20.36 7.06
C PRO A 66 2.48 20.30 8.59
N GLU A 67 3.32 21.16 9.18
CA GLU A 67 3.61 21.15 10.63
C GLU A 67 2.37 21.24 11.53
N ARG A 68 1.29 21.86 11.05
CA ARG A 68 0.04 22.08 11.81
C ARG A 68 -1.04 21.04 11.51
N THR A 69 -0.69 19.94 10.85
CA THR A 69 -1.64 18.86 10.56
C THR A 69 -2.11 18.22 11.86
N THR A 70 -3.41 18.30 12.14
CA THR A 70 -4.05 17.63 13.28
C THR A 70 -4.80 16.37 12.86
N ASP A 71 -5.27 16.33 11.62
CA ASP A 71 -6.15 15.30 11.08
C ASP A 71 -5.72 14.94 9.65
N VAL A 72 -5.76 13.65 9.32
CA VAL A 72 -5.54 13.14 7.96
C VAL A 72 -6.63 12.17 7.56
N VAL A 73 -7.10 12.32 6.32
CA VAL A 73 -8.01 11.38 5.67
C VAL A 73 -7.22 10.60 4.63
N VAL A 74 -7.12 9.30 4.81
CA VAL A 74 -6.43 8.37 3.92
C VAL A 74 -7.42 7.79 2.91
N THR A 75 -7.06 7.83 1.64
CA THR A 75 -7.86 7.31 0.52
C THR A 75 -7.03 6.35 -0.35
N GLY A 76 -7.70 5.67 -1.29
CA GLY A 76 -7.05 4.82 -2.27
C GLY A 76 -6.70 3.41 -1.77
N GLY A 77 -6.35 2.53 -2.71
CA GLY A 77 -6.07 1.12 -2.42
C GLY A 77 -4.83 0.91 -1.54
N GLY A 78 -3.78 1.69 -1.76
CA GLY A 78 -2.56 1.62 -0.94
C GLY A 78 -2.82 2.02 0.51
N GLY A 79 -3.54 3.13 0.72
CA GLY A 79 -3.92 3.59 2.06
C GLY A 79 -4.79 2.58 2.82
N GLN A 80 -5.74 1.94 2.14
CA GLN A 80 -6.51 0.84 2.71
C GLN A 80 -5.63 -0.38 3.05
N PHE A 81 -4.70 -0.73 2.17
CA PHE A 81 -3.84 -1.90 2.33
C PHE A 81 -2.89 -1.78 3.53
N PHE A 82 -2.31 -0.59 3.74
CA PHE A 82 -1.39 -0.29 4.83
C PHE A 82 -2.07 0.32 6.07
N TRP A 83 -3.40 0.33 6.14
CA TRP A 83 -4.14 1.10 7.15
C TRP A 83 -3.72 0.78 8.60
N ASN A 84 -3.58 -0.50 8.93
CA ASN A 84 -3.20 -0.92 10.28
C ASN A 84 -1.83 -0.39 10.70
N ASP A 85 -0.88 -0.36 9.76
CA ASP A 85 0.48 0.13 9.99
C ASP A 85 0.48 1.68 10.09
N LEU A 86 -0.21 2.35 9.16
CA LEU A 86 -0.32 3.82 9.11
C LEU A 86 -1.02 4.41 10.34
N GLN A 87 -2.12 3.79 10.79
CA GLN A 87 -2.90 4.29 11.91
C GLN A 87 -2.07 4.33 13.20
N LEU A 88 -1.20 3.34 13.43
CA LEU A 88 -0.32 3.30 14.59
C LEU A 88 0.67 4.48 14.58
N ILE A 89 1.31 4.71 13.44
CA ILE A 89 2.36 5.73 13.30
C ILE A 89 1.77 7.14 13.39
N LEU A 90 0.62 7.38 12.76
CA LEU A 90 -0.09 8.66 12.88
C LEU A 90 -0.54 8.92 14.32
N LYS A 91 -0.96 7.87 15.04
CA LYS A 91 -1.29 7.98 16.47
C LYS A 91 -0.08 8.33 17.32
N GLU A 92 1.09 7.73 17.06
CA GLU A 92 2.36 8.08 17.74
C GLU A 92 2.76 9.54 17.48
N ALA A 93 2.53 10.04 16.27
CA ALA A 93 2.72 11.44 15.89
C ALA A 93 1.63 12.39 16.44
N ARG A 94 0.66 11.88 17.22
CA ARG A 94 -0.50 12.63 17.76
C ARG A 94 -1.42 13.23 16.69
N ILE A 95 -1.47 12.60 15.51
CA ILE A 95 -2.33 12.98 14.40
C ILE A 95 -3.55 12.05 14.37
N LYS A 96 -4.75 12.64 14.25
CA LYS A 96 -5.98 11.86 14.08
C LYS A 96 -6.07 11.34 12.65
N ALA A 97 -6.24 10.04 12.50
CA ALA A 97 -6.28 9.39 11.20
C ALA A 97 -7.66 8.82 10.91
N TYR A 98 -8.14 9.02 9.69
CA TYR A 98 -9.40 8.47 9.19
C TYR A 98 -9.16 7.72 7.89
N LEU A 99 -9.73 6.53 7.76
CA LEU A 99 -9.80 5.82 6.47
C LEU A 99 -11.14 6.15 5.81
N ALA A 100 -11.09 6.78 4.63
CA ALA A 100 -12.31 7.05 3.88
C ALA A 100 -13.06 5.75 3.54
N GLN A 101 -14.40 5.81 3.52
CA GLN A 101 -15.24 4.69 3.10
C GLN A 101 -16.22 5.16 2.03
N PRO A 102 -16.18 4.59 0.80
CA PRO A 102 -15.27 3.55 0.32
C PRO A 102 -13.89 4.09 -0.08
N SER A 103 -12.81 3.60 0.55
CA SER A 103 -11.43 4.13 0.35
C SER A 103 -10.96 4.05 -1.11
N ARG A 104 -11.10 2.88 -1.75
CA ARG A 104 -10.65 2.65 -3.15
C ARG A 104 -11.40 3.48 -4.18
N LYS A 105 -12.64 3.89 -3.88
CA LYS A 105 -13.50 4.64 -4.78
C LYS A 105 -13.63 6.11 -4.39
N ALA A 106 -12.97 6.56 -3.32
CA ALA A 106 -13.12 7.90 -2.77
C ALA A 106 -12.88 8.99 -3.82
N ASN A 107 -11.85 8.85 -4.66
CA ASN A 107 -11.55 9.82 -5.71
C ASN A 107 -12.64 9.87 -6.79
N ALA A 108 -13.07 8.72 -7.29
CA ALA A 108 -14.13 8.63 -8.29
C ALA A 108 -15.46 9.16 -7.74
N LEU A 109 -15.76 8.86 -6.47
CA LEU A 109 -16.95 9.36 -5.78
C LEU A 109 -16.90 10.89 -5.61
N GLY A 110 -15.75 11.44 -5.20
CA GLY A 110 -15.58 12.89 -5.08
C GLY A 110 -15.78 13.61 -6.40
N GLN A 111 -15.23 13.06 -7.49
CA GLN A 111 -15.42 13.60 -8.84
C GLN A 111 -16.89 13.52 -9.30
N TYR A 112 -17.56 12.40 -9.02
CA TYR A 112 -18.98 12.24 -9.33
C TYR A 112 -19.83 13.29 -8.60
N ILE A 113 -19.67 13.40 -7.28
CA ILE A 113 -20.41 14.38 -6.46
C ILE A 113 -20.15 15.80 -6.96
N TYR A 114 -18.89 16.15 -7.21
CA TYR A 114 -18.52 17.45 -7.74
C TYR A 114 -19.21 17.74 -9.08
N GLY A 115 -19.23 16.77 -10.00
CA GLY A 115 -19.91 16.90 -11.29
C GLY A 115 -21.42 17.09 -11.16
N GLU A 116 -22.07 16.37 -10.26
CA GLU A 116 -23.51 16.51 -10.01
C GLU A 116 -23.87 17.88 -9.43
N VAL A 117 -23.06 18.41 -8.51
CA VAL A 117 -23.25 19.77 -7.97
C VAL A 117 -23.12 20.81 -9.09
N GLN A 118 -22.10 20.69 -9.94
CA GLN A 118 -21.89 21.61 -11.06
C GLN A 118 -23.08 21.61 -12.04
N LYS A 119 -23.64 20.44 -12.36
CA LYS A 119 -24.84 20.35 -13.21
C LYS A 119 -26.03 21.08 -12.59
N GLN A 120 -26.27 20.89 -11.29
CA GLN A 120 -27.38 21.56 -10.59
C GLN A 120 -27.22 23.08 -10.52
N SER A 121 -25.98 23.56 -10.37
CA SER A 121 -25.66 24.99 -10.39
C SER A 121 -25.78 25.62 -11.78
N ALA A 122 -25.49 24.88 -12.85
CA ALA A 122 -25.62 25.36 -14.23
C ALA A 122 -27.07 25.36 -14.75
N SER A 123 -27.96 24.60 -14.11
CA SER A 123 -29.40 24.57 -14.40
C SER A 123 -30.24 25.61 -13.63
N ARG A 124 -29.60 26.48 -12.85
CA ARG A 124 -30.22 27.64 -12.17
C ARG A 124 -29.83 28.92 -12.88
#